data_AF-A0A955J0T1-F1
#
_entry.id   AF-A0A955J0T1-F1
#
_cell.length_a   1.000
_cell.length_b   1.000
_cell.length_c   1.000
_cell.angle_alpha   90.00
_cell.angle_beta   90.00
_cell.angle_gamma   90.00
#
_symmetry.space_group_name_H-M   'P 1'
#
loop_
_entity.id
_entity.type
_entity.pdbx_description
1 polymer ?
#
loop_
_entity_poly.entity_id
_entity_poly.type
_entity_poly.pdbx_seq_one_letter_code
_entity_poly.pdbx_strand_id
1 'polypeptide(L)'
;MSVITTDHPEHHLIERGSTIDAALARALDALMSKLHQDEMGSGVGGGRHWCAELEGDSILNSEYLLMKVMLGQESAPDATPDELQLFDKLCVYLRMLQRPDGTWGQYPGSPPDLSAMVKAYFALKLWGDDRDAPHMTRARDAILAMGGAEKINTFSMF
;
A
#
# COMPACT_ATOMS: atom_id res chain seq x y z
N MET A 1 -52.10 -9.76 -42.84
CA MET A 1 -51.24 -8.65 -43.28
C MET A 1 -50.20 -8.45 -42.19
N SER A 2 -48.95 -8.72 -42.56
CA SER A 2 -47.70 -8.60 -41.77
C SER A 2 -47.63 -7.32 -40.94
N VAL A 3 -47.06 -7.39 -39.72
CA VAL A 3 -45.84 -6.64 -39.37
C VAL A 3 -45.05 -7.47 -38.34
N ILE A 4 -43.99 -8.14 -38.78
CA ILE A 4 -42.89 -8.57 -37.90
C ILE A 4 -41.99 -7.34 -37.77
N THR A 5 -42.07 -6.65 -36.63
CA THR A 5 -41.13 -5.59 -36.27
C THR A 5 -39.79 -6.24 -35.94
N THR A 6 -38.83 -6.08 -36.85
CA THR A 6 -37.43 -6.43 -36.64
C THR A 6 -36.84 -5.49 -35.58
N ASP A 7 -36.56 -6.02 -34.39
CA ASP A 7 -35.71 -5.38 -33.40
C ASP A 7 -34.33 -5.17 -34.02
N HIS A 8 -33.97 -3.91 -34.29
CA HIS A 8 -32.80 -3.54 -35.08
C HIS A 8 -31.54 -3.49 -34.20
N PRO A 9 -30.50 -4.31 -34.47
CA PRO A 9 -29.26 -4.33 -33.68
C PRO A 9 -28.43 -3.02 -33.77
N GLU A 10 -28.78 -2.10 -34.66
CA GLU A 10 -28.04 -0.85 -34.90
C GLU A 10 -28.20 0.19 -33.78
N HIS A 11 -29.37 0.26 -33.13
CA HIS A 11 -29.60 1.19 -32.00
C HIS A 11 -28.69 0.89 -30.80
N HIS A 12 -28.45 -0.39 -30.54
CA HIS A 12 -27.60 -0.82 -29.42
C HIS A 12 -26.10 -0.59 -29.69
N LEU A 13 -25.69 -0.48 -30.96
CA LEU A 13 -24.32 -0.17 -31.36
C LEU A 13 -24.03 1.34 -31.31
N ILE A 14 -24.98 2.18 -31.70
CA ILE A 14 -24.84 3.65 -31.66
C ILE A 14 -24.87 4.18 -30.22
N GLU A 15 -25.74 3.67 -29.35
CA GLU A 15 -25.77 4.04 -27.92
C GLU A 15 -24.52 3.54 -27.15
N ARG A 16 -23.94 2.40 -27.54
CA ARG A 16 -22.66 1.94 -27.00
C ARG A 16 -21.51 2.83 -27.43
N GLY A 17 -21.49 3.31 -28.68
CA GLY A 17 -20.52 4.27 -29.18
C GLY A 17 -20.51 5.56 -28.35
N SER A 18 -21.67 6.16 -28.15
CA SER A 18 -21.80 7.41 -27.38
C SER A 18 -21.44 7.26 -25.89
N THR A 19 -21.71 6.10 -25.30
CA THR A 19 -21.37 5.80 -23.90
C THR A 19 -19.86 5.61 -23.71
N ILE A 20 -19.19 4.93 -24.66
CA ILE A 20 -17.73 4.74 -24.63
C ILE A 20 -17.01 6.08 -24.83
N ASP A 21 -17.46 6.91 -25.78
CA ASP A 21 -16.86 8.22 -26.05
C ASP A 21 -16.96 9.13 -24.82
N ALA A 22 -18.12 9.15 -24.15
CA ALA A 22 -18.29 9.90 -22.92
C ALA A 22 -17.40 9.37 -21.78
N ALA A 23 -17.19 8.05 -21.68
CA ALA A 23 -16.30 7.46 -20.69
C ALA A 23 -14.83 7.79 -20.97
N LEU A 24 -14.42 7.74 -22.24
CA LEU A 24 -13.07 8.11 -22.67
C LEU A 24 -12.77 9.58 -22.36
N ALA A 25 -13.70 10.48 -22.68
CA ALA A 25 -13.55 11.90 -22.37
C ALA A 25 -13.32 12.14 -20.86
N ARG A 26 -14.15 11.52 -20.00
CA ARG A 26 -13.98 11.63 -18.54
C ARG A 26 -12.67 11.04 -18.05
N ALA A 27 -12.22 9.91 -18.63
CA ALA A 27 -10.95 9.28 -18.26
C ALA A 27 -9.74 10.14 -18.65
N LEU A 28 -9.79 10.76 -19.83
CA LEU A 28 -8.76 11.69 -20.30
C LEU A 28 -8.72 12.93 -19.40
N ASP A 29 -9.87 13.54 -19.11
CA ASP A 29 -9.94 14.69 -18.20
C ASP A 29 -9.37 14.34 -16.82
N ALA A 30 -9.74 13.18 -16.27
CA ALA A 30 -9.22 12.71 -14.98
C ALA A 30 -7.70 12.51 -15.02
N LEU A 31 -7.15 11.82 -16.03
CA LEU A 31 -5.71 11.59 -16.14
C LEU A 31 -4.94 12.88 -16.36
N MET A 32 -5.41 13.76 -17.25
CA MET A 32 -4.75 15.04 -17.52
C MET A 32 -4.80 15.98 -16.32
N SER A 33 -5.84 15.90 -15.47
CA SER A 33 -5.89 16.63 -14.20
C SER A 33 -4.84 16.20 -13.17
N LYS A 34 -4.23 15.01 -13.35
CA LYS A 34 -3.17 14.46 -12.49
C LYS A 34 -1.77 14.63 -13.09
N LEU A 35 -1.64 15.31 -14.23
CA LEU A 35 -0.36 15.55 -14.87
C LEU A 35 0.40 16.66 -14.13
N HIS A 36 1.53 16.30 -13.54
CA HIS A 36 2.46 17.24 -12.92
C HIS A 36 3.30 17.93 -14.01
N GLN A 37 3.65 19.18 -13.77
CA GLN A 37 4.56 19.95 -14.63
C GLN A 37 5.64 20.56 -13.74
N ASP A 38 6.87 20.10 -13.94
CA ASP A 38 8.01 20.63 -13.18
C ASP A 38 8.60 21.84 -13.90
N GLU A 39 8.90 22.88 -13.13
CA GLU A 39 9.62 24.03 -13.65
C GLU A 39 11.08 23.67 -13.95
N MET A 40 11.65 24.34 -14.95
CA MET A 40 13.01 24.10 -15.41
C MET A 40 14.01 24.59 -14.35
N GLY A 41 14.30 23.75 -13.35
CA GLY A 41 15.22 24.06 -12.24
C GLY A 41 15.33 22.98 -11.16
N SER A 42 14.38 22.05 -11.07
CA SER A 42 14.33 21.00 -10.04
C SER A 42 15.06 19.71 -10.45
N GLY A 43 16.34 19.79 -10.84
CA GLY A 43 17.30 18.66 -10.85
C GLY A 43 17.06 17.47 -11.81
N VAL A 44 15.83 17.24 -12.27
CA VAL A 44 15.43 16.30 -13.31
C VAL A 44 14.85 17.17 -14.42
N GLY A 45 15.36 17.03 -15.65
CA GLY A 45 15.04 17.94 -16.76
C GLY A 45 13.54 18.25 -16.84
N GLY A 46 13.21 19.54 -16.88
CA GLY A 46 11.82 20.02 -16.86
C GLY A 46 10.94 19.21 -17.81
N GLY A 47 9.83 18.71 -17.29
CA GLY A 47 9.00 17.72 -17.98
C GLY A 47 7.62 17.56 -17.36
N ARG A 48 6.75 16.89 -18.10
CA ARG A 48 5.40 16.53 -17.64
C ARG A 48 5.39 15.06 -17.24
N HIS A 49 4.90 14.75 -16.06
CA HIS A 49 4.92 13.38 -15.52
C HIS A 49 3.68 13.08 -14.69
N TRP A 50 3.38 11.79 -14.50
CA TRP A 50 2.39 11.34 -13.52
C TRP A 50 3.12 10.77 -12.32
N CYS A 51 2.69 11.17 -11.12
CA CYS A 51 3.18 10.64 -9.86
C CYS A 51 1.99 10.07 -9.08
N ALA A 52 2.13 8.82 -8.65
CA ALA A 52 1.12 8.12 -7.87
C ALA A 52 1.81 7.22 -6.84
N GLU A 53 1.06 6.81 -5.83
CA GLU A 53 1.53 5.86 -4.84
C GLU A 53 1.86 4.51 -5.48
N LEU A 54 3.06 4.00 -5.20
CA LEU A 54 3.44 2.64 -5.48
C LEU A 54 3.31 1.85 -4.19
N GLU A 55 2.16 1.22 -4.00
CA GLU A 55 1.89 0.41 -2.82
C GLU A 55 2.79 -0.82 -2.75
N GLY A 56 3.15 -1.20 -1.53
CA GLY A 56 3.94 -2.39 -1.23
C GLY A 56 3.40 -3.12 0.00
N ASP A 57 4.12 -4.15 0.43
CA ASP A 57 3.77 -4.88 1.64
C ASP A 57 4.24 -4.17 2.92
N SER A 58 4.15 -4.87 4.06
CA SER A 58 4.60 -4.32 5.34
C SER A 58 6.12 -4.24 5.49
N ILE A 59 6.91 -4.89 4.62
CA ILE A 59 8.36 -5.03 4.80
C ILE A 59 9.05 -3.68 4.73
N LEU A 60 8.84 -2.90 3.67
CA LEU A 60 9.53 -1.61 3.49
C LEU A 60 9.27 -0.66 4.66
N ASN A 61 8.02 -0.59 5.12
CA ASN A 61 7.62 0.22 6.26
C ASN A 61 8.26 -0.25 7.57
N SER A 62 8.26 -1.57 7.80
CA SER A 62 8.86 -2.17 8.99
C SER A 62 10.38 -1.98 9.02
N GLU A 63 11.06 -2.25 7.90
CA GLU A 63 12.51 -2.13 7.79
C GLU A 63 12.98 -0.68 7.92
N TYR A 64 12.25 0.28 7.36
CA TYR A 64 12.59 1.69 7.53
C TYR A 64 12.54 2.11 9.01
N LEU A 65 11.48 1.71 9.72
CA LEU A 65 11.36 1.97 11.16
C LEU A 65 12.49 1.29 11.94
N LEU A 66 12.70 -0.02 11.71
CA LEU A 66 13.75 -0.79 12.38
C LEU A 66 15.14 -0.20 12.12
N MET A 67 15.45 0.16 10.88
CA MET A 67 16.71 0.81 10.50
C MET A 67 16.90 2.13 11.25
N LYS A 68 15.86 2.98 11.30
CA LYS A 68 15.93 4.26 12.02
C LYS A 68 16.23 4.07 13.50
N VAL A 69 15.58 3.10 14.15
CA VAL A 69 15.85 2.77 15.56
C VAL A 69 17.26 2.19 15.74
N MET A 70 17.70 1.28 14.87
CA MET A 70 19.05 0.71 14.92
C MET A 70 20.15 1.77 14.79
N LEU A 71 19.89 2.83 14.02
CA LEU A 71 20.81 3.94 13.84
C LEU A 71 20.69 5.03 14.93
N GLY A 72 19.76 4.91 15.88
CA GLY A 72 19.48 5.93 16.89
C GLY A 72 18.92 7.23 16.30
N GLN A 73 18.20 7.13 15.18
CA GLN A 73 17.65 8.26 14.41
C GLN A 73 16.14 8.43 14.56
N GLU A 74 15.50 7.63 15.42
CA GLU A 74 14.08 7.75 15.74
C GLU A 74 13.74 9.03 16.53
N SER A 75 14.76 9.64 17.15
CA SER A 75 14.66 10.88 17.94
C SER A 75 15.77 11.89 17.59
N ALA A 76 16.20 11.92 16.32
CA ALA A 76 17.36 12.73 15.92
C ALA A 76 17.18 14.21 16.30
N PRO A 77 18.20 14.89 16.88
CA PRO A 77 18.06 16.28 17.35
C PRO A 77 17.74 17.28 16.23
N ASP A 78 18.12 16.96 15.00
CA ASP A 78 17.90 17.73 13.78
C ASP A 78 16.68 17.25 12.99
N ALA A 79 15.94 16.24 13.48
CA ALA A 79 14.73 15.76 12.84
C ALA A 79 13.65 16.85 12.84
N THR A 80 13.03 17.03 11.68
CA THR A 80 11.85 17.87 11.53
C THR A 80 10.66 17.28 12.30
N PRO A 81 9.67 18.10 12.72
CA PRO A 81 8.45 17.60 13.34
C PRO A 81 7.71 16.55 12.51
N ASP A 82 7.78 16.65 11.18
CA ASP A 82 7.16 15.69 10.26
C ASP A 82 7.87 14.34 10.25
N GLU A 83 9.21 14.34 10.35
CA GLU A 83 10.01 13.11 10.47
C GLU A 83 9.75 12.39 11.79
N LEU A 84 9.56 13.12 12.90
CA LEU A 84 9.20 12.50 14.18
C LEU A 84 7.81 11.86 14.14
N GLN A 85 6.85 12.49 13.46
CA GLN A 85 5.49 11.95 13.28
C GLN A 85 5.43 10.80 12.27
N LEU A 86 6.46 10.62 11.44
CA LEU A 86 6.48 9.58 10.41
C LEU A 86 6.37 8.20 11.02
N PHE A 87 7.03 7.94 12.15
CA PHE A 87 7.01 6.63 12.80
C PHE A 87 5.62 6.22 13.29
N ASP A 88 4.86 7.16 13.84
CA ASP A 88 3.48 6.93 14.23
C ASP A 88 2.60 6.63 13.01
N LYS A 89 2.80 7.36 11.90
CA LYS A 89 2.11 7.12 10.63
C LYS A 89 2.44 5.74 10.05
N LEU A 90 3.71 5.33 10.11
CA LEU A 90 4.14 3.99 9.69
C LEU A 90 3.45 2.90 10.53
N CYS A 91 3.38 3.07 11.86
CA CYS A 91 2.70 2.11 12.72
C CYS A 91 1.18 2.05 12.46
N VAL A 92 0.55 3.20 12.19
CA VAL A 92 -0.86 3.23 11.74
C VAL A 92 -1.02 2.46 10.44
N TYR A 93 -0.15 2.69 9.46
CA TYR A 93 -0.19 1.99 8.18
C TYR A 93 0.04 0.47 8.32
N LEU A 94 1.01 0.05 9.13
CA LEU A 94 1.24 -1.37 9.44
C LEU A 94 0.00 -2.04 10.04
N ARG A 95 -0.70 -1.37 10.95
CA ARG A 95 -1.98 -1.86 11.51
C ARG A 95 -3.09 -1.91 10.47
N MET A 96 -3.14 -0.96 9.53
CA MET A 96 -4.11 -0.97 8.43
C MET A 96 -3.88 -2.12 7.45
N LEU A 97 -2.61 -2.47 7.20
CA LEU A 97 -2.26 -3.62 6.35
C LEU A 97 -2.55 -4.98 7.02
N GLN A 98 -2.69 -5.00 8.36
CA GLN A 98 -2.96 -6.23 9.08
C GLN A 98 -4.37 -6.75 8.76
N ARG A 99 -4.45 -8.03 8.42
CA ARG A 99 -5.71 -8.70 8.12
C ARG A 99 -6.47 -9.05 9.40
N PRO A 100 -7.79 -9.32 9.32
CA PRO A 100 -8.59 -9.69 10.49
C PRO A 100 -8.05 -10.91 11.26
N ASP A 101 -7.44 -11.86 10.57
CA ASP A 101 -6.80 -13.06 11.14
C ASP A 101 -5.44 -12.78 11.81
N GLY A 102 -4.96 -11.54 11.77
CA GLY A 102 -3.71 -11.10 12.36
C GLY A 102 -2.49 -11.19 11.43
N THR A 103 -2.67 -11.61 10.19
CA THR A 103 -1.57 -11.82 9.24
C THR A 103 -1.27 -10.61 8.35
N TRP A 104 -0.09 -10.63 7.74
CA TRP A 104 0.33 -9.74 6.64
C TRP A 104 0.73 -10.61 5.44
N GLY A 105 0.70 -10.02 4.25
CA GLY A 105 1.13 -10.69 3.02
C GLY A 105 1.56 -9.68 1.97
N GLN A 106 2.06 -10.19 0.84
CA GLN A 106 2.71 -9.37 -0.20
C GLN A 106 1.76 -8.45 -0.96
N TYR A 107 0.48 -8.84 -1.07
CA TYR A 107 -0.56 -8.07 -1.77
C TYR A 107 -1.96 -8.44 -1.23
N PRO A 108 -3.01 -7.67 -1.56
CA PRO A 108 -4.37 -7.98 -1.13
C PRO A 108 -4.81 -9.37 -1.61
N GLY A 109 -5.19 -10.24 -0.66
CA GLY A 109 -5.62 -11.61 -0.95
C GLY A 109 -4.49 -12.64 -1.13
N SER A 110 -3.22 -12.27 -1.00
CA SER A 110 -2.11 -13.23 -1.01
C SER A 110 -2.19 -14.20 0.17
N PRO A 111 -1.49 -15.35 0.15
CA PRO A 111 -1.19 -16.09 1.38
C PRO A 111 -0.45 -15.22 2.42
N PRO A 112 -0.49 -15.57 3.72
CA PRO A 112 0.36 -14.95 4.73
C PRO A 112 1.84 -15.10 4.41
N ASP A 113 2.62 -14.04 4.62
CA ASP A 113 4.07 -14.06 4.50
C ASP A 113 4.73 -13.95 5.87
N LEU A 114 5.44 -15.01 6.30
CA LEU A 114 6.00 -15.09 7.65
C LEU A 114 7.05 -14.00 7.91
N SER A 115 7.86 -13.66 6.92
CA SER A 115 8.90 -12.64 7.03
C SER A 115 8.29 -11.24 7.23
N ALA A 116 7.29 -10.89 6.43
CA ALA A 116 6.52 -9.66 6.54
C ALA A 116 5.80 -9.57 7.89
N MET A 117 5.21 -10.67 8.36
CA MET A 117 4.55 -10.76 9.66
C MET A 117 5.51 -10.53 10.82
N VAL A 118 6.67 -11.21 10.83
CA VAL A 118 7.66 -11.08 11.91
C VAL A 118 8.22 -9.66 11.96
N LYS A 119 8.56 -9.06 10.82
CA LYS A 119 9.04 -7.67 10.73
C LYS A 119 8.00 -6.67 11.22
N ALA A 120 6.75 -6.80 10.76
CA ALA A 120 5.67 -5.90 11.19
C ALA A 120 5.37 -6.03 12.68
N TYR A 121 5.26 -7.26 13.20
CA TYR A 121 5.07 -7.51 14.63
C TYR A 121 6.21 -6.93 15.46
N PHE A 122 7.46 -7.11 15.02
CA PHE A 122 8.61 -6.59 15.74
C PHE A 122 8.65 -5.06 15.73
N ALA A 123 8.40 -4.42 14.59
CA ALA A 123 8.34 -2.97 14.48
C ALA A 123 7.25 -2.37 15.38
N LEU A 124 6.03 -2.91 15.36
CA LEU A 124 4.93 -2.46 16.21
C LEU A 124 5.25 -2.62 17.70
N LYS A 125 5.80 -3.79 18.09
CA LYS A 125 6.20 -4.05 19.48
C LYS A 125 7.31 -3.10 19.93
N LEU A 126 8.28 -2.83 19.08
CA LEU A 126 9.39 -1.91 19.35
C LEU A 126 8.88 -0.48 19.56
N TRP A 127 7.87 -0.07 18.78
CA TRP A 127 7.24 1.25 18.87
C TRP A 127 6.16 1.36 19.96
N GLY A 128 6.03 0.34 20.81
CA GLY A 128 5.23 0.39 22.05
C GLY A 128 3.85 -0.26 21.99
N ASP A 129 3.49 -0.95 20.91
CA ASP A 129 2.26 -1.74 20.91
C ASP A 129 2.37 -2.87 21.95
N ASP A 130 1.39 -2.94 22.85
CA ASP A 130 1.33 -3.98 23.89
C ASP A 130 1.24 -5.37 23.24
N ARG A 131 2.17 -6.27 23.62
CA ARG A 131 2.22 -7.67 23.17
C ARG A 131 0.92 -8.44 23.42
N ASP A 132 0.12 -8.01 24.39
CA ASP A 132 -1.13 -8.65 24.78
C ASP A 132 -2.36 -7.90 24.22
N ALA A 133 -2.15 -6.81 23.45
CA ALA A 133 -3.22 -6.18 22.68
C ALA A 133 -3.83 -7.18 21.68
N PRO A 134 -5.13 -7.08 21.35
CA PRO A 134 -5.80 -8.08 20.51
C PRO A 134 -5.15 -8.30 19.14
N HIS A 135 -4.66 -7.24 18.50
CA HIS A 135 -4.04 -7.32 17.18
C HIS A 135 -2.63 -7.93 17.22
N MET A 136 -1.88 -7.66 18.29
CA MET A 136 -0.57 -8.27 18.56
C MET A 136 -0.70 -9.75 18.92
N THR A 137 -1.69 -10.12 19.73
CA THR A 137 -1.95 -11.52 20.08
C THR A 137 -2.26 -12.36 18.85
N ARG A 138 -3.17 -11.91 17.98
CA ARG A 138 -3.48 -12.63 16.72
C ARG A 138 -2.25 -12.79 15.83
N ALA A 139 -1.46 -11.72 15.67
CA ALA A 139 -0.21 -11.77 14.91
C ALA A 139 0.78 -12.79 15.47
N ARG A 140 1.04 -12.73 16.78
CA ARG A 140 1.96 -13.63 17.47
C ARG A 140 1.51 -15.09 17.32
N ASP A 141 0.24 -15.37 17.54
CA ASP A 141 -0.29 -16.73 17.48
C ASP A 141 -0.20 -17.29 16.05
N ALA A 142 -0.47 -16.46 15.04
CA ALA A 142 -0.28 -16.83 13.63
C ALA A 142 1.21 -17.06 13.27
N ILE A 143 2.12 -16.20 13.73
CA ILE A 143 3.57 -16.36 13.54
C ILE A 143 4.05 -17.68 14.16
N LEU A 144 3.61 -17.99 15.39
CA LEU A 144 4.00 -19.22 16.08
C LEU A 144 3.44 -20.47 15.38
N ALA A 145 2.21 -20.41 14.88
CA ALA A 145 1.61 -21.49 14.10
C ALA A 145 2.38 -21.79 12.79
N MET A 146 3.06 -20.77 12.23
CA MET A 146 3.91 -20.90 11.03
C MET A 146 5.37 -21.31 11.35
N GLY A 147 5.68 -21.62 12.61
CA GLY A 147 7.01 -22.08 13.04
C GLY A 147 7.91 -20.99 13.62
N GLY A 148 7.39 -19.77 13.81
CA GLY A 148 8.09 -18.69 14.50
C GLY A 148 9.17 -17.99 13.66
N ALA A 149 9.86 -17.04 14.29
CA ALA A 149 10.88 -16.22 13.63
C ALA A 149 12.05 -17.06 13.05
N GLU A 150 12.34 -18.24 13.59
CA GLU A 150 13.37 -19.15 13.07
C GLU A 150 13.08 -19.71 11.66
N LYS A 151 11.88 -19.48 11.12
CA LYS A 151 11.45 -19.95 9.79
C LYS A 151 11.31 -18.84 8.76
N ILE A 152 11.76 -17.62 9.07
CA ILE A 152 11.78 -16.51 8.12
C ILE A 152 12.85 -16.70 7.03
N ASN A 153 12.71 -15.97 5.93
CA ASN A 153 13.73 -15.95 4.88
C ASN A 153 15.02 -15.23 5.33
N THR A 154 16.09 -15.38 4.53
CA THR A 154 17.42 -14.83 4.83
C THR A 154 17.47 -13.30 4.89
N PHE A 155 16.57 -12.60 4.20
CA PHE A 155 16.47 -11.13 4.25
C PHE A 155 15.83 -10.61 5.55
N SER A 156 15.42 -11.51 6.43
CA SER A 156 14.74 -11.17 7.69
C SER A 156 15.55 -11.63 8.91
N MET A 157 16.74 -12.20 8.69
CA MET A 157 17.68 -12.50 9.76
C MET A 157 18.42 -11.19 10.11
N PHE A 158 18.26 -10.72 11.34
CA PHE A 158 18.97 -9.56 11.90
C PHE A 158 19.65 -9.96 13.21
#